data_AF-A0A379FUV7-F1
#
_entry.id   AF-A0A379FUV7-F1
#
_cell.length_a   1.000
_cell.length_b   1.000
_cell.length_c   1.000
_cell.angle_alpha   90.00
_cell.angle_beta   90.00
_cell.angle_gamma   90.00
#
_symmetry.space_group_name_H-M   'P 1'
#
loop_
_entity.id
_entity.type
_entity.pdbx_description
1 polymer ?
#
loop_
_entity_poly.entity_id
_entity_poly.type
_entity_poly.pdbx_seq_one_letter_code
_entity_poly.pdbx_strand_id
1 'polypeptide(L)'
;MAGAFDRLGPHRAALMSSLEDALKAADQHAKAEAIGQADMFGVLAEAPEQVESSYASVPKWPEQVVLDGERETLGLYLTGHPITRYLSEIERYTNGLRLKDVNPHPSWSSNNCGRFSTFS
;
A
#
# COMPACT_ATOMS: atom_id res chain seq x y z
N MET A 1 -1.03 0.95 -3.14
CA MET A 1 -0.22 -0.27 -2.87
C MET A 1 -0.49 -0.75 -1.46
N ALA A 2 -0.89 -2.01 -1.31
CA ALA A 2 -1.28 -2.62 -0.04
C ALA A 2 -0.12 -3.01 0.90
N GLY A 3 1.14 -2.72 0.55
CA GLY A 3 2.31 -3.02 1.39
C GLY A 3 2.79 -4.48 1.40
N ALA A 4 2.27 -5.33 0.51
CA ALA A 4 2.63 -6.76 0.44
C ALA A 4 4.14 -7.01 0.25
N PHE A 5 4.85 -6.09 -0.41
CA PHE A 5 6.28 -6.22 -0.72
C PHE A 5 7.19 -5.37 0.17
N ASP A 6 6.69 -4.84 1.28
CA ASP A 6 7.45 -3.92 2.14
C ASP A 6 8.68 -4.56 2.81
N ARG A 7 8.73 -5.90 2.87
CA ARG A 7 9.87 -6.64 3.44
C ARG A 7 10.93 -7.03 2.41
N LEU A 8 10.67 -6.86 1.12
CA LEU A 8 11.54 -7.34 0.04
C LEU A 8 12.56 -6.30 -0.43
N GLY A 9 12.32 -5.02 -0.16
CA GLY A 9 13.19 -3.96 -0.63
C GLY A 9 13.21 -2.75 0.30
N PRO A 10 14.09 -1.79 0.02
CA PRO A 10 14.35 -0.66 0.92
C PRO A 10 13.16 0.31 1.02
N HIS A 11 12.39 0.46 -0.06
CA HIS A 11 11.24 1.36 -0.11
C HIS A 11 10.28 1.02 -1.26
N ARG A 12 8.99 1.28 -1.06
CA ARG A 12 7.92 1.03 -2.04
C ARG A 12 8.15 1.72 -3.40
N ALA A 13 8.78 2.90 -3.41
CA ALA A 13 9.04 3.65 -4.65
C ALA A 13 10.09 2.97 -5.54
N ALA A 14 11.21 2.51 -4.97
CA ALA A 14 12.20 1.75 -5.72
C ALA A 14 11.63 0.44 -6.23
N LEU A 15 10.85 -0.26 -5.40
CA LEU A 15 10.21 -1.52 -5.80
C LEU A 15 9.30 -1.32 -7.02
N MET A 16 8.52 -0.25 -7.05
CA MET A 16 7.68 0.06 -8.20
C MET A 16 8.48 0.43 -9.45
N SER A 17 9.57 1.18 -9.28
CA SER A 17 10.44 1.55 -10.40
C SER A 17 11.20 0.34 -10.98
N SER A 18 11.66 -0.58 -10.13
CA SER A 18 12.40 -1.77 -10.57
C SER A 18 11.48 -2.89 -11.08
N LEU A 19 10.18 -2.85 -10.76
CA LEU A 19 9.24 -3.90 -11.13
C LEU A 19 9.12 -4.07 -12.65
N GLU A 20 9.06 -2.96 -13.41
CA GLU A 20 8.94 -3.02 -14.87
C GLU A 20 10.16 -3.70 -15.51
N ASP A 21 11.36 -3.38 -15.03
CA ASP A 21 12.59 -3.94 -15.55
C ASP A 21 12.76 -5.41 -15.14
N ALA A 22 12.37 -5.76 -13.92
CA ALA A 22 12.32 -7.15 -13.46
C ALA A 22 11.35 -8.00 -14.29
N LEU A 23 10.17 -7.46 -14.65
CA LEU A 23 9.19 -8.14 -15.51
C LEU A 23 9.74 -8.36 -16.93
N LYS A 24 10.44 -7.37 -17.50
CA LYS A 24 11.08 -7.53 -18.83
C LYS A 24 12.17 -8.59 -18.80
N ALA A 25 13.02 -8.60 -17.77
CA ALA A 25 14.06 -9.62 -17.61
C ALA A 25 13.46 -11.03 -17.45
N ALA A 26 12.39 -11.16 -16.67
CA ALA A 26 11.68 -12.43 -16.50
C ALA A 26 11.05 -12.92 -17.81
N ASP A 27 10.44 -12.04 -18.61
CA ASP A 27 9.87 -12.40 -19.92
C ASP A 27 10.94 -12.83 -20.92
N GLN A 28 12.11 -12.15 -20.93
CA GLN A 28 13.26 -12.56 -21.73
C GLN A 28 13.77 -13.95 -21.32
N HIS A 29 13.88 -14.20 -20.01
CA HIS A 29 14.29 -15.50 -19.49
C HIS A 29 13.32 -16.61 -19.91
N ALA A 30 12.01 -16.39 -19.73
CA ALA A 30 10.97 -17.34 -20.13
C ALA A 30 10.99 -17.65 -21.64
N LYS A 31 11.25 -16.63 -22.48
CA LYS A 31 11.38 -16.80 -23.93
C LYS A 31 12.64 -17.58 -24.31
N ALA A 32 13.77 -17.30 -23.68
CA ALA A 32 15.03 -18.01 -23.93
C ALA A 32 14.90 -19.50 -23.58
N GLU A 33 14.25 -19.80 -22.45
CA GLU A 33 13.94 -21.17 -22.02
C GLU A 33 13.01 -21.88 -23.00
N ALA A 34 11.94 -21.21 -23.47
CA ALA A 34 11.00 -21.77 -24.44
C ALA A 34 11.64 -22.07 -25.82
N ILE A 35 12.66 -21.31 -26.22
CA ILE A 35 13.41 -21.52 -27.47
C ILE A 35 14.45 -22.65 -27.33
N GLY A 36 14.62 -23.21 -26.12
CA GLY A 36 15.58 -24.27 -25.84
C GLY A 36 17.02 -23.78 -25.78
N GLN A 37 17.23 -22.45 -25.72
CA GLN A 37 18.51 -21.88 -25.32
C GLN A 37 18.59 -21.92 -23.79
N ALA A 38 19.00 -23.06 -23.26
CA ALA A 38 19.55 -23.11 -21.91
C ALA A 38 20.81 -22.23 -21.92
N ASP A 39 20.72 -21.07 -21.27
CA ASP A 39 21.83 -20.15 -21.15
C ASP A 39 22.98 -20.84 -20.39
N MET A 40 23.99 -21.31 -21.13
CA MET A 40 25.19 -21.96 -20.59
C MET A 40 26.00 -21.03 -19.66
N PHE A 41 25.70 -19.73 -19.63
CA PHE A 41 26.32 -18.74 -18.74
C PHE A 41 25.35 -18.18 -17.68
N GLY A 42 24.06 -18.53 -17.72
CA GLY A 42 23.03 -18.01 -16.81
C GLY A 42 23.22 -18.44 -15.36
N VAL A 43 23.90 -19.57 -15.13
CA VAL A 43 24.23 -20.10 -13.79
C VAL A 43 25.20 -19.20 -13.01
N LEU A 44 25.96 -18.31 -13.69
CA LEU A 44 26.86 -17.37 -13.04
C LEU A 44 26.16 -16.10 -12.51
N ALA A 45 24.91 -15.85 -12.92
CA ALA A 45 24.12 -14.69 -12.48
C ALA A 45 23.31 -14.96 -11.20
N GLU A 46 23.26 -16.21 -10.72
CA GLU A 46 22.51 -16.62 -9.53
C GLU A 46 23.28 -16.35 -8.22
N ALA A 47 24.15 -15.33 -8.20
CA ALA A 47 24.75 -14.84 -6.97
C ALA A 47 23.75 -13.91 -6.26
N PRO A 48 23.27 -14.25 -5.05
CA PRO A 48 22.25 -13.46 -4.35
C PRO A 48 22.69 -12.01 -4.03
N GLU A 49 23.98 -11.70 -4.10
CA GLU A 49 24.50 -10.34 -3.88
C GLU A 49 24.15 -9.34 -5.00
N GLN A 50 23.91 -9.78 -6.24
CA GLN A 50 23.62 -8.84 -7.34
C GLN A 50 22.20 -8.27 -7.31
N VAL A 51 21.26 -8.98 -6.67
CA VAL A 51 19.85 -8.57 -6.60
C VAL A 51 19.68 -7.32 -5.74
N GLU A 52 20.40 -7.21 -4.62
CA GLU A 52 20.40 -6.04 -3.74
C GLU A 52 20.94 -4.77 -4.45
N SER A 53 21.84 -4.92 -5.42
CA SER A 53 22.43 -3.82 -6.20
C SER A 53 21.55 -3.31 -7.34
N SER A 54 20.42 -3.96 -7.63
CA SER A 54 19.61 -3.70 -8.83
C SER A 54 18.46 -2.71 -8.63
N TYR A 55 18.21 -2.28 -7.39
CA TYR A 55 17.12 -1.34 -7.11
C TYR A 55 17.43 0.06 -7.65
N ALA A 56 16.46 0.64 -8.37
CA ALA A 56 16.55 2.01 -8.85
C ALA A 56 16.69 2.99 -7.67
N SER A 57 17.65 3.92 -7.76
CA SER A 57 17.82 4.98 -6.77
C SER A 57 16.77 6.06 -7.00
N VAL A 58 15.65 5.97 -6.28
CA VAL A 58 14.52 6.89 -6.39
C VAL A 58 14.26 7.51 -5.01
N PRO A 59 13.83 8.79 -4.93
CA PRO A 59 13.40 9.34 -3.66
C PRO A 59 12.22 8.55 -3.08
N LYS A 60 12.21 8.39 -1.75
CA LYS A 60 11.09 7.79 -1.03
C LYS A 60 9.83 8.62 -1.26
N TRP A 61 8.71 7.94 -1.42
CA TRP A 61 7.42 8.61 -1.56
C TRP A 61 7.02 9.34 -0.28
N PRO A 62 6.35 10.50 -0.42
CA PRO A 62 5.76 11.16 0.72
C PRO A 62 4.64 10.28 1.30
N GLU A 63 4.47 10.36 2.61
CA GLU A 63 3.49 9.55 3.35
C GLU A 63 2.05 9.67 2.80
N GLN A 64 1.66 10.84 2.27
CA GLN A 64 0.32 11.02 1.67
C GLN A 64 0.09 10.05 0.51
N VAL A 65 1.07 9.93 -0.38
CA VAL A 65 0.98 9.04 -1.55
C VAL A 65 0.91 7.59 -1.12
N VAL A 66 1.61 7.23 -0.04
CA VAL A 66 1.55 5.88 0.54
C VAL A 66 0.16 5.60 1.12
N LEU A 67 -0.37 6.51 1.92
CA LEU A 67 -1.70 6.41 2.53
C LEU A 67 -2.80 6.35 1.47
N ASP A 68 -2.74 7.22 0.46
CA ASP A 68 -3.72 7.21 -0.64
C ASP A 68 -3.67 5.90 -1.42
N GLY A 69 -2.47 5.36 -1.64
CA GLY A 69 -2.29 4.05 -2.24
C GLY A 69 -2.84 2.91 -1.38
N GLU A 70 -2.78 2.99 -0.05
CA GLU A 70 -3.41 2.01 0.85
C GLU A 70 -4.93 2.09 0.74
N ARG A 71 -5.50 3.29 0.79
CA ARG A 71 -6.96 3.49 0.62
C ARG A 71 -7.45 2.96 -0.73
N GLU A 72 -6.74 3.22 -1.83
CA GLU A 72 -7.15 2.77 -3.16
C GLU A 72 -7.14 1.24 -3.29
N THR A 73 -6.18 0.57 -2.66
CA THR A 73 -6.01 -0.89 -2.81
C THR A 73 -6.75 -1.71 -1.76
N LEU A 74 -6.80 -1.26 -0.51
CA LEU A 74 -7.41 -1.96 0.61
C LEU A 74 -8.79 -1.40 0.98
N GLY A 75 -9.14 -0.19 0.50
CA GLY A 75 -10.33 0.54 0.93
C GLY A 75 -10.17 1.23 2.30
N LEU A 76 -9.02 1.09 2.96
CA LEU A 76 -8.74 1.61 4.29
C LEU A 76 -7.28 2.07 4.41
N TYR A 77 -7.00 2.92 5.40
CA TYR A 77 -5.65 3.30 5.77
C TYR A 77 -5.12 2.36 6.86
N LEU A 78 -3.99 1.70 6.62
CA LEU A 78 -3.45 0.66 7.50
C LEU A 78 -2.29 1.20 8.36
N THR A 79 -1.37 1.92 7.75
CA THR A 79 -0.13 2.38 8.42
C THR A 79 -0.31 3.69 9.18
N GLY A 80 -1.34 4.46 8.86
CA GLY A 80 -1.62 5.75 9.48
C GLY A 80 -3.00 6.28 9.12
N HIS A 81 -3.24 7.56 9.38
CA HIS A 81 -4.48 8.23 8.97
C HIS A 81 -4.17 9.67 8.54
N PRO A 82 -4.77 10.20 7.44
CA PRO A 82 -4.50 11.57 6.98
C PRO A 82 -4.74 12.64 8.05
N ILE A 83 -5.70 12.38 8.96
CA ILE A 83 -6.06 13.28 10.07
C ILE A 83 -4.92 13.53 11.06
N THR A 84 -3.90 12.66 11.11
CA THR A 84 -2.78 12.75 12.06
C THR A 84 -2.07 14.11 12.00
N ARG A 85 -2.02 14.73 10.81
CA ARG A 85 -1.40 16.05 10.59
C ARG A 85 -2.12 17.20 11.30
N TYR A 86 -3.43 17.03 11.50
CA TYR A 86 -4.32 18.06 12.04
C TYR A 86 -4.68 17.82 13.50
N LEU A 87 -4.12 16.80 14.16
CA LEU A 87 -4.49 16.46 15.53
C LEU A 87 -4.27 17.62 16.50
N SER A 88 -3.17 18.35 16.36
CA SER A 88 -2.85 19.52 17.21
C SER A 88 -3.83 20.68 17.03
N GLU A 89 -4.39 20.84 15.84
CA GLU A 89 -5.42 21.85 15.56
C GLU A 89 -6.78 21.38 16.07
N ILE A 90 -7.13 20.11 15.82
CA ILE A 90 -8.40 19.50 16.24
C ILE A 90 -8.54 19.47 17.75
N GLU A 91 -7.46 19.19 18.49
CA GLU A 91 -7.44 19.18 19.95
C GLU A 91 -7.96 20.49 20.56
N ARG A 92 -7.74 21.63 19.88
CA ARG A 92 -8.24 22.94 20.33
C ARG A 92 -9.75 23.08 20.21
N TYR A 93 -10.38 22.35 19.29
CA TYR A 93 -11.81 22.42 19.02
C TYR A 93 -12.60 21.34 19.76
N THR A 94 -12.01 20.16 19.95
CA THR A 94 -12.70 19.01 20.57
C THR A 94 -12.42 18.86 22.06
N ASN A 95 -11.66 19.76 22.69
CA ASN A 95 -11.26 19.68 24.09
C ASN A 95 -10.66 18.29 24.46
N GLY A 96 -9.98 17.65 23.50
CA GLY A 96 -9.42 16.31 23.68
C GLY A 96 -10.41 15.14 23.56
N LEU A 97 -11.70 15.37 23.30
CA LEU A 97 -12.64 14.28 22.98
C LEU A 97 -12.28 13.65 21.63
N ARG A 98 -12.19 12.32 21.60
CA ARG A 98 -12.08 11.54 20.36
C ARG A 98 -13.44 10.97 19.99
N LEU A 99 -13.64 10.73 18.70
CA LEU A 99 -14.91 10.20 18.18
C LEU A 99 -15.35 8.90 18.87
N LYS A 100 -14.40 8.02 19.23
CA LYS A 100 -14.67 6.77 19.93
C LYS A 100 -15.27 6.96 21.34
N ASP A 101 -15.06 8.11 21.95
CA ASP A 101 -15.47 8.41 23.33
C ASP A 101 -16.83 9.15 23.37
N VAL A 102 -17.42 9.42 22.20
CA VAL A 102 -18.73 10.08 22.08
C VAL A 102 -19.83 9.05 22.31
N ASN A 103 -20.58 9.23 23.39
CA ASN A 103 -21.75 8.39 23.67
C ASN A 103 -22.93 8.86 22.82
N PRO A 104 -23.65 7.97 22.12
CA PRO A 104 -24.84 8.35 21.36
C PRO A 104 -25.90 8.91 22.30
N HIS A 105 -26.52 10.03 21.90
CA HIS A 105 -27.58 10.64 22.69
C HIS A 105 -28.81 9.71 22.73
N PRO A 106 -29.44 9.49 23.91
CA PRO A 106 -30.53 8.53 24.07
C PRO A 106 -31.75 8.76 23.16
N SER A 107 -31.99 9.99 22.70
CA SER A 107 -33.07 10.30 21.73
C SER A 107 -32.83 9.74 20.32
N TRP A 108 -31.60 9.36 19.96
CA TRP A 108 -31.26 8.78 18.66
C TRP A 108 -31.36 7.25 18.63
N SER A 109 -31.49 6.59 19.79
CA SER A 109 -31.58 5.12 19.86
C SER A 109 -33.00 4.57 19.74
N SER A 110 -34.04 5.40 19.95
CA SER A 110 -35.42 4.92 20.13
C SER A 110 -36.36 5.08 18.94
N ASN A 111 -35.97 5.72 17.83
CA ASN A 111 -36.88 5.87 16.68
C ASN A 111 -36.20 5.52 15.35
N ASN A 112 -36.71 4.44 14.73
CA ASN A 112 -36.48 3.99 13.34
C ASN A 112 -35.19 3.25 12.98
N CYS A 113 -34.82 2.24 13.77
CA CYS A 113 -34.20 1.04 13.19
C CYS A 113 -35.32 0.08 12.76
N GLY A 114 -35.92 0.27 11.58
CA GLY A 114 -36.95 -0.68 11.12
C GLY A 114 -37.94 -0.26 10.02
N ARG A 115 -37.74 0.83 9.26
CA ARG A 115 -38.65 1.13 8.14
C ARG A 115 -37.93 1.55 6.87
N PHE A 116 -37.15 0.61 6.32
CA PHE A 116 -36.94 0.56 4.88
C PHE A 116 -38.14 -0.22 4.30
N SER A 117 -39.26 0.48 4.11
CA SER A 117 -40.39 -0.08 3.36
C SER A 117 -39.93 -0.23 1.91
N THR A 118 -39.96 -1.46 1.41
CA THR A 118 -39.95 -1.76 -0.02
C THR A 118 -41.02 -0.92 -0.72
N PHE A 119 -40.59 -0.11 -1.68
CA PHE A 119 -41.48 0.58 -2.62
C PHE A 119 -42.02 -0.49 -3.58
N SER A 120 -43.30 -0.83 -3.46
CA SER A 120 -44.09 -1.45 -4.53
C SER A 120 -44.98 -0.40 -5.16
#